data_AF-A0A9J7GZV3-F1
#
_entry.id   AF-A0A9J7GZV3-F1
#
_cell.length_a   1.000
_cell.length_b   1.000
_cell.length_c   1.000
_cell.angle_alpha   90.00
_cell.angle_beta   90.00
_cell.angle_gamma   90.00
#
_symmetry.space_group_name_H-M   'P 1'
#
loop_
_entity.id
_entity.type
_entity.pdbx_description
1 polymer ?
#
loop_
_entity_poly.entity_id
_entity_poly.type
_entity_poly.pdbx_seq_one_letter_code
_entity_poly.pdbx_strand_id
1 'polypeptide(L)'
;MAKSKNHTTQNQSRNWHRNGIKKPQSQRYKYLKGVDPKFLRNMHFVKKHNKQGLKKMQANNAKAMSACAEAIKDLVKPKVVKPKMPKGPSRKLSRLAFIAHPKLGKQIRSYMATGRRLCQPKPKVQTKAEASAPAKPQLRLQLRLPKVPRPL
;
A
#
# COMPACT_ATOMS: atom_id res chain seq x y z
N MET A 1 -34.68 48.12 -50.28
CA MET A 1 -34.51 46.79 -49.64
C MET A 1 -33.54 46.93 -48.47
N ALA A 2 -33.86 46.37 -47.30
CA ALA A 2 -32.92 46.32 -46.18
C ALA A 2 -31.94 45.15 -46.35
N LYS A 3 -30.64 45.37 -46.07
CA LYS A 3 -29.61 44.32 -46.13
C LYS A 3 -29.45 43.66 -44.76
N SER A 4 -29.34 42.33 -44.73
CA SER A 4 -29.05 41.53 -43.53
C SER A 4 -27.62 40.96 -43.56
N LYS A 5 -27.20 40.28 -42.48
CA LYS A 5 -25.86 39.67 -42.39
C LYS A 5 -25.88 38.25 -42.96
N ASN A 6 -24.99 38.00 -43.94
CA ASN A 6 -25.01 36.75 -44.71
C ASN A 6 -24.46 35.51 -43.97
N HIS A 7 -23.52 35.66 -43.02
CA HIS A 7 -22.91 34.53 -42.29
C HIS A 7 -22.32 34.98 -40.94
N THR A 8 -22.26 34.08 -39.94
CA THR A 8 -21.55 34.33 -38.66
C THR A 8 -21.21 33.04 -37.89
N THR A 9 -19.97 32.97 -37.38
CA THR A 9 -19.47 31.88 -36.51
C THR A 9 -19.36 32.31 -35.03
N GLN A 10 -19.79 33.54 -34.70
CA GLN A 10 -19.45 34.26 -33.47
C GLN A 10 -19.73 33.51 -32.15
N ASN A 11 -20.85 32.80 -32.04
CA ASN A 11 -21.23 32.07 -30.82
C ASN A 11 -21.06 30.54 -30.94
N GLN A 12 -20.55 30.04 -32.08
CA GLN A 12 -20.48 28.59 -32.35
C GLN A 12 -19.50 27.90 -31.40
N SER A 13 -18.27 28.43 -31.27
CA SER A 13 -17.26 27.90 -30.35
C SER A 13 -17.76 27.89 -28.90
N ARG A 14 -18.39 28.97 -28.43
CA ARG A 14 -18.95 29.03 -27.07
C ARG A 14 -19.99 27.93 -26.85
N ASN A 15 -20.87 27.69 -27.82
CA ASN A 15 -21.88 26.63 -27.73
C ASN A 15 -21.28 25.22 -27.72
N TRP A 16 -20.30 24.92 -28.56
CA TRP A 16 -19.60 23.62 -28.56
C TRP A 16 -18.88 23.34 -27.23
N HIS A 17 -18.34 24.38 -26.59
CA HIS A 17 -17.64 24.25 -25.32
C HIS A 17 -18.56 24.21 -24.08
N ARG A 18 -19.86 24.57 -24.17
CA ARG A 18 -20.80 24.49 -23.02
C ARG A 18 -20.86 23.09 -22.40
N ASN A 19 -20.88 22.05 -23.25
CA ASN A 19 -20.90 20.65 -22.82
C ASN A 19 -19.49 19.99 -22.89
N GLY A 20 -18.51 20.74 -23.42
CA GLY A 20 -17.16 20.29 -23.74
C GLY A 20 -17.11 19.36 -24.97
N ILE A 21 -16.22 19.65 -25.91
CA ILE A 21 -15.98 18.81 -27.09
C ILE A 21 -15.31 17.49 -26.63
N LYS A 22 -16.10 16.41 -26.55
CA LYS A 22 -15.60 15.10 -26.11
C LYS A 22 -14.84 14.40 -27.23
N LYS A 23 -13.69 13.79 -26.90
CA LYS A 23 -12.99 12.85 -27.78
C LYS A 23 -13.80 11.54 -27.89
N PRO A 24 -13.76 10.82 -29.03
CA PRO A 24 -14.40 9.52 -29.15
C PRO A 24 -13.79 8.53 -28.14
N GLN A 25 -14.62 7.68 -27.54
CA GLN A 25 -14.19 6.70 -26.54
C GLN A 25 -13.29 5.63 -27.17
N SER A 26 -12.07 5.48 -26.64
CA SER A 26 -11.16 4.41 -27.02
C SER A 26 -11.52 3.09 -26.32
N GLN A 27 -11.96 2.09 -27.08
CA GLN A 27 -12.21 0.74 -26.56
C GLN A 27 -10.99 -0.18 -26.76
N ARG A 28 -10.70 -1.06 -25.77
CA ARG A 28 -9.58 -2.02 -25.83
C ARG A 28 -9.62 -2.92 -27.07
N TYR A 29 -10.81 -3.35 -27.48
CA TYR A 29 -11.05 -4.14 -28.67
C TYR A 29 -11.99 -3.37 -29.61
N LYS A 30 -11.54 -3.12 -30.84
CA LYS A 30 -12.32 -2.45 -31.88
C LYS A 30 -13.05 -3.47 -32.76
N TYR A 31 -14.11 -3.02 -33.44
CA TYR A 31 -14.82 -3.83 -34.44
C TYR A 31 -13.93 -4.09 -35.67
N LEU A 32 -14.02 -5.29 -36.24
CA LEU A 32 -13.23 -5.71 -37.41
C LEU A 32 -13.92 -5.42 -38.76
N LYS A 33 -14.81 -4.42 -38.80
CA LYS A 33 -15.50 -4.01 -40.04
C LYS A 33 -14.49 -3.33 -40.98
N GLY A 34 -14.47 -3.75 -42.24
CA GLY A 34 -13.51 -3.25 -43.25
C GLY A 34 -12.17 -4.01 -43.30
N VAL A 35 -11.99 -5.07 -42.50
CA VAL A 35 -10.85 -6.00 -42.65
C VAL A 35 -11.13 -6.97 -43.81
N ASP A 36 -10.08 -7.40 -44.52
CA ASP A 36 -10.16 -8.35 -45.64
C ASP A 36 -11.03 -9.59 -45.31
N PRO A 37 -12.08 -9.88 -46.12
CA PRO A 37 -12.91 -11.07 -45.97
C PRO A 37 -12.14 -12.39 -46.00
N LYS A 38 -11.04 -12.51 -46.77
CA LYS A 38 -10.25 -13.76 -46.85
C LYS A 38 -9.53 -14.01 -45.51
N PHE A 39 -8.90 -12.99 -44.94
CA PHE A 39 -8.33 -13.03 -43.59
C PHE A 39 -9.39 -13.35 -42.52
N LEU A 40 -10.54 -12.66 -42.54
CA LEU A 40 -11.60 -12.87 -41.55
C LEU A 40 -12.15 -14.31 -41.58
N ARG A 41 -12.34 -14.88 -42.79
CA ARG A 41 -12.74 -16.30 -42.95
C ARG A 41 -11.75 -17.23 -42.25
N ASN A 42 -10.45 -17.09 -42.50
CA ASN A 42 -9.43 -17.92 -41.85
C ASN A 42 -9.42 -17.74 -40.32
N MET A 43 -9.46 -16.49 -39.83
CA MET A 43 -9.51 -16.20 -38.40
C MET A 43 -10.75 -16.83 -37.72
N HIS A 44 -11.90 -16.87 -38.39
CA HIS A 44 -13.10 -17.55 -37.89
C HIS A 44 -12.92 -19.07 -37.82
N PHE A 45 -12.29 -19.71 -38.82
CA PHE A 45 -11.98 -21.14 -38.76
C PHE A 45 -11.02 -21.47 -37.60
N VAL A 46 -9.91 -20.73 -37.45
CA VAL A 46 -8.97 -20.93 -36.32
C VAL A 46 -9.72 -20.83 -34.98
N LYS A 47 -10.50 -19.76 -34.77
CA LYS A 47 -11.30 -19.58 -33.54
C LYS A 47 -12.33 -20.70 -33.32
N LYS A 48 -12.94 -21.23 -34.38
CA LYS A 48 -13.89 -22.36 -34.31
C LYS A 48 -13.22 -23.65 -33.82
N HIS A 49 -12.01 -23.95 -34.28
CA HIS A 49 -11.33 -25.23 -34.02
C HIS A 49 -10.41 -25.23 -32.79
N ASN A 50 -10.11 -24.07 -32.19
CA ASN A 50 -9.28 -23.94 -30.97
C ASN A 50 -9.64 -24.89 -29.81
N LYS A 51 -10.91 -25.31 -29.67
CA LYS A 51 -11.35 -26.25 -28.63
C LYS A 51 -10.63 -27.62 -28.70
N GLN A 52 -10.19 -28.05 -29.89
CA GLN A 52 -9.53 -29.34 -30.09
C GLN A 52 -8.14 -29.42 -29.41
N GLY A 53 -7.43 -28.29 -29.29
CA GLY A 53 -6.11 -28.20 -28.66
C GLY A 53 -6.13 -28.11 -27.12
N LEU A 54 -7.31 -27.96 -26.50
CA LEU A 54 -7.44 -27.52 -25.11
C LEU A 54 -6.75 -28.45 -24.10
N LYS A 55 -6.88 -29.78 -24.25
CA LYS A 55 -6.25 -30.76 -23.36
C LYS A 55 -4.71 -30.66 -23.39
N LYS A 56 -4.12 -30.46 -24.58
CA LYS A 56 -2.66 -30.30 -24.75
C LYS A 56 -2.17 -29.00 -24.10
N MET A 57 -2.90 -27.90 -24.30
CA MET A 57 -2.62 -26.61 -23.67
C MET A 57 -2.72 -26.68 -22.14
N GLN A 58 -3.77 -27.30 -21.59
CA GLN A 58 -3.94 -27.45 -20.15
C GLN A 58 -2.80 -28.25 -19.50
N ALA A 59 -2.39 -29.36 -20.12
CA ALA A 59 -1.27 -30.16 -19.64
C ALA A 59 0.06 -29.41 -19.69
N ASN A 60 0.30 -28.60 -20.73
CA ASN A 60 1.50 -27.76 -20.83
C ASN A 60 1.49 -26.64 -19.77
N ASN A 61 0.36 -25.95 -19.59
CA ASN A 61 0.20 -24.91 -18.57
C ASN A 61 0.40 -25.46 -17.16
N ALA A 62 -0.13 -26.65 -16.86
CA ALA A 62 0.08 -27.31 -15.57
C ALA A 62 1.57 -27.61 -15.30
N LYS A 63 2.30 -28.13 -16.31
CA LYS A 63 3.75 -28.36 -16.22
C LYS A 63 4.55 -27.07 -16.03
N ALA A 64 4.15 -25.98 -16.69
CA ALA A 64 4.77 -24.67 -16.50
C ALA A 64 4.56 -24.15 -15.07
N MET A 65 3.33 -24.26 -14.54
CA MET A 65 3.01 -23.83 -13.17
C MET A 65 3.71 -24.67 -12.10
N SER A 66 3.87 -25.99 -12.29
CA SER A 66 4.64 -26.83 -11.36
C SER A 66 6.12 -26.47 -11.36
N ALA A 67 6.72 -26.24 -12.53
CA ALA A 67 8.12 -25.80 -12.65
C ALA A 67 8.35 -24.41 -11.99
N CYS A 68 7.42 -23.46 -12.19
CA CYS A 68 7.46 -22.19 -11.47
C CYS A 68 7.35 -22.35 -9.95
N ALA A 69 6.48 -23.25 -9.47
CA ALA A 69 6.34 -23.53 -8.04
C ALA A 69 7.60 -24.17 -7.44
N GLU A 70 8.29 -25.05 -8.17
CA GLU A 70 9.58 -25.63 -7.76
C GLU A 70 10.69 -24.58 -7.72
N ALA A 71 10.81 -23.73 -8.74
CA ALA A 71 11.77 -22.63 -8.76
C ALA A 71 11.56 -21.65 -7.58
N ILE A 72 10.30 -21.35 -7.22
CA ILE A 72 9.98 -20.53 -6.05
C ILE A 72 10.38 -21.25 -4.75
N LYS A 73 10.09 -22.55 -4.61
CA LYS A 73 10.51 -23.34 -3.44
C LYS A 73 12.03 -23.35 -3.29
N ASP A 74 12.77 -23.48 -4.38
CA ASP A 74 14.24 -23.53 -4.36
C ASP A 74 14.90 -22.16 -4.14
N LEU A 75 14.22 -21.06 -4.48
CA LEU A 75 14.61 -19.71 -4.06
C LEU A 75 14.37 -19.48 -2.56
N VAL A 76 13.29 -20.03 -2.01
CA VAL A 76 12.95 -19.93 -0.58
C VAL A 76 13.84 -20.82 0.30
N LYS A 77 14.32 -21.95 -0.22
CA LYS A 77 15.35 -22.77 0.45
C LYS A 77 16.67 -21.98 0.52
N PRO A 78 17.21 -21.68 1.70
CA PRO A 78 18.47 -20.93 1.80
C PRO A 78 19.64 -21.79 1.29
N LYS A 79 20.26 -21.38 0.18
CA LYS A 79 21.58 -21.90 -0.20
C LYS A 79 22.58 -21.54 0.91
N VAL A 80 23.18 -22.55 1.54
CA VAL A 80 24.13 -22.40 2.67
C VAL A 80 25.51 -21.96 2.18
N VAL A 81 25.55 -20.84 1.43
CA VAL A 81 26.79 -20.13 1.10
C VAL A 81 27.04 -19.17 2.24
N LYS A 82 28.10 -19.39 3.03
CA LYS A 82 28.50 -18.46 4.10
C LYS A 82 28.73 -17.07 3.50
N PRO A 83 27.90 -16.04 3.84
CA PRO A 83 28.08 -14.72 3.27
C PRO A 83 29.33 -14.09 3.87
N LYS A 84 30.36 -13.88 3.05
CA LYS A 84 31.58 -13.16 3.44
C LYS A 84 31.29 -11.65 3.50
N MET A 85 30.47 -11.25 4.48
CA MET A 85 30.04 -9.86 4.62
C MET A 85 31.22 -8.95 4.99
N PRO A 86 31.35 -7.76 4.37
CA PRO A 86 32.31 -6.75 4.83
C PRO A 86 31.95 -6.28 6.24
N LYS A 87 32.95 -5.88 7.02
CA LYS A 87 32.74 -5.32 8.36
C LYS A 87 31.93 -4.01 8.24
N GLY A 88 30.66 -4.06 8.63
CA GLY A 88 29.75 -2.92 8.57
C GLY A 88 30.12 -1.77 9.52
N PRO A 89 29.43 -0.61 9.40
CA PRO A 89 29.68 0.54 10.27
C PRO A 89 29.44 0.20 11.74
N SER A 90 30.15 0.88 12.65
CA SER A 90 30.09 0.57 14.07
C SER A 90 28.67 0.67 14.64
N ARG A 91 28.33 -0.21 15.58
CA ARG A 91 27.00 -0.29 16.23
C ARG A 91 26.55 1.04 16.87
N LYS A 92 27.50 1.93 17.21
CA LYS A 92 27.21 3.29 17.71
C LYS A 92 26.66 4.18 16.59
N LEU A 93 27.28 4.16 15.41
CA LEU A 93 26.88 4.99 14.26
C LEU A 93 25.52 4.55 13.70
N SER A 94 25.29 3.24 13.54
CA SER A 94 23.99 2.73 13.07
C SER A 94 22.84 3.03 14.04
N ARG A 95 23.11 2.98 15.36
CA ARG A 95 22.14 3.41 16.39
C ARG A 95 21.80 4.90 16.29
N LEU A 96 22.79 5.77 16.09
CA LEU A 96 22.56 7.21 15.94
C LEU A 96 21.75 7.52 14.66
N ALA A 97 22.09 6.88 13.54
CA ALA A 97 21.33 7.02 12.29
C ALA A 97 19.86 6.58 12.45
N PHE A 98 19.61 5.46 13.15
CA PHE A 98 18.25 4.99 13.44
C PHE A 98 17.45 5.96 14.33
N ILE A 99 18.09 6.57 15.34
CA ILE A 99 17.46 7.56 16.21
C ILE A 99 17.16 8.87 15.47
N ALA A 100 18.06 9.30 14.58
CA ALA A 100 17.85 10.49 13.74
C ALA A 100 16.74 10.31 12.70
N HIS A 101 16.52 9.08 12.22
CA HIS A 101 15.58 8.76 11.14
C HIS A 101 14.15 9.26 11.45
N PRO A 102 13.51 10.05 10.56
CA PRO A 102 12.27 10.78 10.85
C PRO A 102 11.10 9.87 11.28
N LYS A 103 10.89 8.76 10.59
CA LYS A 103 9.82 7.78 10.90
C LYS A 103 10.25 6.82 12.04
N LEU A 104 11.24 5.97 11.78
CA LEU A 104 11.68 4.89 12.68
C LEU A 104 12.18 5.40 14.06
N GLY A 105 12.91 6.51 14.12
CA GLY A 105 13.43 7.08 15.36
C GLY A 105 12.43 7.90 16.18
N LYS A 106 11.17 8.06 15.73
CA LYS A 106 10.18 8.93 16.38
C LYS A 106 9.90 8.53 17.83
N GLN A 107 9.61 7.24 18.07
CA GLN A 107 9.26 6.72 19.40
C GLN A 107 10.42 6.82 20.40
N ILE A 108 11.65 6.58 19.95
CA ILE A 108 12.85 6.71 20.80
C ILE A 108 13.09 8.18 21.14
N ARG A 109 12.99 9.10 20.17
CA ARG A 109 13.16 10.54 20.44
C ARG A 109 12.09 11.08 21.40
N SER A 110 10.83 10.65 21.27
CA SER A 110 9.79 11.01 22.25
C SER A 110 10.09 10.44 23.64
N TYR A 111 10.53 9.19 23.75
CA TYR A 111 10.90 8.58 25.03
C TYR A 111 12.10 9.29 25.70
N MET A 112 13.12 9.67 24.92
CA MET A 112 14.24 10.46 25.44
C MET A 112 13.79 11.87 25.91
N ALA A 113 12.82 12.48 25.22
CA ALA A 113 12.25 13.78 25.59
C ALA A 113 11.28 13.72 26.78
N THR A 114 10.67 12.57 27.08
CA THR A 114 9.92 12.34 28.32
C THR A 114 10.84 11.99 29.48
N GLY A 115 11.81 11.08 29.28
CA GLY A 115 12.80 10.71 30.30
C GLY A 115 13.63 11.90 30.82
N ARG A 116 13.99 12.85 29.95
CA ARG A 116 14.64 14.12 30.34
C ARG A 116 13.74 15.08 31.10
N ARG A 117 12.41 14.98 30.97
CA ARG A 117 11.43 15.81 31.70
C ARG A 117 10.93 15.14 32.99
N LEU A 118 11.05 13.82 33.08
CA LEU A 118 10.55 13.00 34.20
C LEU A 118 11.65 12.65 35.23
N CYS A 119 12.63 13.53 35.43
CA CYS A 119 13.62 13.41 36.50
C CYS A 119 12.99 13.72 37.88
N GLN A 120 12.16 12.81 38.37
CA GLN A 120 11.65 12.83 39.75
C GLN A 120 12.72 12.26 40.71
N PRO A 121 13.19 13.03 41.71
CA PRO A 121 14.11 12.50 42.71
C PRO A 121 13.38 11.49 43.61
N LYS A 122 14.00 10.33 43.88
CA LYS A 122 13.50 9.41 44.91
C LYS A 122 13.72 10.04 46.30
N PRO A 123 12.69 10.20 47.14
CA PRO A 123 12.88 10.74 48.49
C PRO A 123 13.70 9.78 49.35
N LYS A 124 14.63 10.33 50.14
CA LYS A 124 15.45 9.59 51.11
C LYS A 124 14.90 9.80 52.52
N VAL A 125 14.88 8.74 53.31
CA VAL A 125 14.40 8.70 54.71
C VAL A 125 15.33 9.48 55.63
N GLN A 126 14.76 10.23 56.58
CA GLN A 126 15.45 10.71 57.79
C GLN A 126 14.52 10.62 59.01
N THR A 127 15.03 10.04 60.10
CA THR A 127 14.49 10.02 61.48
C THR A 127 14.85 11.35 62.18
N LYS A 128 14.13 11.90 63.17
CA LYS A 128 13.15 11.40 64.17
C LYS A 128 11.88 12.30 64.14
N ALA A 129 10.88 12.32 65.05
CA ALA A 129 10.67 11.68 66.37
C ALA A 129 9.16 11.38 66.61
N GLU A 130 8.64 11.68 67.81
CA GLU A 130 7.26 11.51 68.30
C GLU A 130 6.30 12.60 67.76
N ALA A 131 4.97 12.42 67.65
CA ALA A 131 4.06 11.64 68.49
C ALA A 131 2.71 11.31 67.80
N SER A 132 1.95 10.41 68.45
CA SER A 132 0.50 10.14 68.29
C SER A 132 -0.02 9.43 67.02
N ALA A 133 -0.93 8.47 67.26
CA ALA A 133 -1.67 7.65 66.30
C ALA A 133 -3.17 8.10 66.27
N PRO A 134 -4.14 7.45 65.57
CA PRO A 134 -4.08 6.20 64.78
C PRO A 134 -4.88 6.22 63.43
N ALA A 135 -5.15 5.01 62.93
CA ALA A 135 -6.19 4.61 61.95
C ALA A 135 -5.83 4.45 60.45
N LYS A 136 -5.86 3.18 60.02
CA LYS A 136 -6.02 2.64 58.64
C LYS A 136 -7.48 2.92 58.16
N PRO A 137 -7.89 2.80 56.85
CA PRO A 137 -7.47 1.71 55.96
C PRO A 137 -7.53 1.87 54.41
N GLN A 138 -7.14 0.77 53.74
CA GLN A 138 -7.66 0.21 52.47
C GLN A 138 -7.33 0.81 51.08
N LEU A 139 -6.39 0.11 50.43
CA LEU A 139 -6.42 -0.34 49.03
C LEU A 139 -7.79 -0.27 48.30
N ARG A 140 -7.78 0.26 47.06
CA ARG A 140 -8.51 -0.36 45.92
C ARG A 140 -7.95 0.08 44.56
N LEU A 141 -7.25 -0.83 43.89
CA LEU A 141 -6.97 -0.77 42.45
C LEU A 141 -8.30 -0.92 41.69
N GLN A 142 -8.58 -0.04 40.73
CA GLN A 142 -9.71 -0.19 39.80
C GLN A 142 -9.23 0.02 38.36
N LEU A 143 -9.05 -1.10 37.65
CA LEU A 143 -8.80 -1.14 36.21
C LEU A 143 -10.06 -0.68 35.46
N ARG A 144 -9.98 0.43 34.72
CA ARG A 144 -11.05 0.87 33.81
C ARG A 144 -10.70 0.49 32.37
N LEU A 145 -11.41 -0.52 31.84
CA LEU A 145 -11.40 -0.85 30.42
C LEU A 145 -12.11 0.25 29.59
N PRO A 146 -11.68 0.52 28.35
CA PRO A 146 -12.29 1.54 27.49
C PRO A 146 -13.65 1.07 26.93
N LYS A 147 -14.60 2.00 26.81
CA LYS A 147 -15.95 1.76 26.27
C LYS A 147 -15.93 1.61 24.74
N VAL A 148 -16.67 0.62 24.25
CA VAL A 148 -16.98 0.40 22.83
C VAL A 148 -18.16 1.30 22.41
N PRO A 149 -18.13 1.95 21.23
CA PRO A 149 -19.26 2.73 20.72
C PRO A 149 -20.38 1.83 20.17
N ARG A 150 -21.64 2.26 20.30
CA ARG A 150 -22.80 1.61 19.65
C ARG A 150 -22.89 2.01 18.17
N PRO A 151 -23.37 1.13 17.28
CA PRO A 151 -23.74 1.50 15.91
C PRO A 151 -25.07 2.27 15.88
N LEU A 152 -25.29 2.98 14.78
CA LEU A 152 -26.61 3.44 14.29
C LEU A 152 -27.26 2.30 13.48
#